data_AF-A0A0D6MKT5-F1
#
_entry.id   AF-A0A0D6MKT5-F1
#
_cell.length_a   1.000
_cell.length_b   1.000
_cell.length_c   1.000
_cell.angle_alpha   90.00
_cell.angle_beta   90.00
_cell.angle_gamma   90.00
#
_symmetry.space_group_name_H-M   'P 1'
#
loop_
_entity.id
_entity.type
_entity.pdbx_description
1 polymer ?
#
loop_
_entity_poly.entity_id
_entity_poly.type
_entity_poly.pdbx_seq_one_letter_code
_entity_poly.pdbx_strand_id
1 'polypeptide(L)'
;MPKDERFIEYFCAHAKLIVAAATEFSRLMSNDGQGQRHIAEINRLENEADAITRQTVLDIHRTFITPFDRSQILDLITALDDTIDLMKDTCRRMTLYGVAFTPEMRAMAECSERASSLISDAMPLLRTIDRNAEALGKMSVAVRACESEADDMLDRGLRALFASDLPAGDKLIVEKVYDLVEAVVDRCEDIVDVIDSLLIASALGGAIFWNILTWRLGIPSSSSHALVGGLIGAGIAKAGFSAVIWGGFATVASAIVLSPLAGVIAAMALVLVVSWLCVRTLPFTADRRFRKLQFVSSALLSLAHGGNDAQKTMGIITVLLYARGMMSGPFHVPLWVVLSCQTAMALGTLCGGWKIVRTMGTSITHLTPMQGFGAETGAAAALFTATWAGIPVSTTHTITGAIVGVGAARRISAVRWGVARRIVIAWCVTLPAAATVGAGCYWITRLIFG
;
A
#
# COMPACT_ATOMS: atom_id res chain seq x y z
N MET A 1 -20.20 21.78 -10.49
CA MET A 1 -19.42 22.77 -11.25
C MET A 1 -18.27 22.03 -11.92
N PRO A 2 -17.88 22.35 -13.16
CA PRO A 2 -16.74 21.69 -13.80
C PRO A 2 -15.47 21.95 -12.98
N LYS A 3 -14.65 20.91 -12.81
CA LYS A 3 -13.31 21.06 -12.22
C LYS A 3 -12.48 21.97 -13.11
N ASP A 4 -11.61 22.74 -12.50
CA ASP A 4 -10.68 23.56 -13.24
C ASP A 4 -9.54 22.69 -13.80
N GLU A 5 -9.69 22.23 -15.04
CA GLU A 5 -8.72 21.34 -15.69
C GLU A 5 -7.36 22.02 -15.96
N ARG A 6 -7.26 23.34 -15.72
CA ARG A 6 -6.05 24.15 -15.91
C ARG A 6 -4.83 23.62 -15.18
N PHE A 7 -4.97 23.00 -13.99
CA PHE A 7 -3.82 22.43 -13.27
C PHE A 7 -3.22 21.22 -13.97
N ILE A 8 -4.06 20.39 -14.60
CA ILE A 8 -3.55 19.26 -15.39
C ILE A 8 -2.92 19.78 -16.68
N GLU A 9 -3.43 20.87 -17.24
CA GLU A 9 -2.77 21.57 -18.34
C GLU A 9 -1.41 22.13 -17.94
N TYR A 10 -1.26 22.66 -16.72
CA TYR A 10 0.04 23.05 -16.18
C TYR A 10 0.99 21.86 -16.05
N PHE A 11 0.55 20.74 -15.47
CA PHE A 11 1.39 19.54 -15.39
C PHE A 11 1.77 19.00 -16.76
N CYS A 12 0.84 18.94 -17.71
CA CYS A 12 1.12 18.52 -19.08
C CYS A 12 2.09 19.48 -19.80
N ALA A 13 1.94 20.79 -19.60
CA ALA A 13 2.83 21.77 -20.20
C ALA A 13 4.23 21.67 -19.58
N HIS A 14 4.32 21.56 -18.26
CA HIS A 14 5.57 21.44 -17.54
C HIS A 14 6.30 20.14 -17.88
N ALA A 15 5.61 18.99 -17.93
CA ALA A 15 6.24 17.72 -18.29
C ALA A 15 6.76 17.70 -19.73
N LYS A 16 6.12 18.42 -20.67
CA LYS A 16 6.68 18.59 -22.03
C LYS A 16 7.99 19.38 -22.02
N LEU A 17 8.11 20.37 -21.15
CA LEU A 17 9.37 21.12 -20.99
C LEU A 17 10.45 20.23 -20.38
N ILE A 18 10.11 19.37 -19.41
CA ILE A 18 11.04 18.37 -18.87
C ILE A 18 11.52 17.43 -19.98
N VAL A 19 10.63 16.90 -20.83
CA VAL A 19 11.02 16.06 -21.98
C VAL A 19 12.00 16.80 -22.89
N ALA A 20 11.67 18.04 -23.26
CA ALA A 20 12.55 18.85 -24.11
C ALA A 20 13.92 19.09 -23.44
N ALA A 21 13.94 19.37 -22.14
CA ALA A 21 15.17 19.58 -21.38
C ALA A 21 16.00 18.29 -21.28
N ALA A 22 15.35 17.15 -21.03
CA ALA A 22 15.99 15.83 -20.97
C ALA A 22 16.59 15.43 -22.32
N THR A 23 15.92 15.72 -23.43
CA THR A 23 16.47 15.50 -24.78
C THR A 23 17.71 16.38 -25.03
N GLU A 24 17.68 17.67 -24.65
CA GLU A 24 18.85 18.54 -24.79
C GLU A 24 19.99 18.14 -23.84
N PHE A 25 19.66 17.64 -22.65
CA PHE A 25 20.60 17.10 -21.67
C PHE A 25 21.32 15.84 -22.20
N SER A 26 20.57 14.91 -22.79
CA SER A 26 21.06 13.72 -23.47
C SER A 26 21.96 14.06 -24.68
N ARG A 27 21.57 15.06 -25.49
CA ARG A 27 22.38 15.56 -26.62
C ARG A 27 23.67 16.23 -26.18
N LEU A 28 23.64 17.01 -25.10
CA LEU A 28 24.84 17.59 -24.51
C LEU A 28 25.88 16.50 -24.18
N MET A 29 25.42 15.38 -23.61
CA MET A 29 26.30 14.24 -23.29
C MET A 29 26.74 13.39 -24.50
N SER A 30 26.05 13.56 -25.63
CA SER A 30 26.45 12.99 -26.92
C SER A 30 27.62 13.73 -27.56
N ASN A 31 27.99 14.91 -27.04
CA ASN A 31 29.13 15.72 -27.45
C ASN A 31 29.16 16.01 -28.96
N ASP A 32 28.04 16.51 -29.48
CA ASP A 32 27.86 16.88 -30.90
C ASP A 32 28.58 18.19 -31.30
N GLY A 33 29.35 18.78 -30.38
CA GLY A 33 30.04 20.05 -30.56
C GLY A 33 29.19 21.31 -30.33
N GLN A 34 27.90 21.17 -29.96
CA GLN A 34 26.98 22.29 -29.73
C GLN A 34 26.64 22.50 -28.24
N GLY A 35 27.52 22.11 -27.32
CA GLY A 35 27.22 22.11 -25.88
C GLY A 35 26.70 23.44 -25.31
N GLN A 36 27.26 24.59 -25.72
CA GLN A 36 26.77 25.90 -25.29
C GLN A 36 25.33 26.19 -25.73
N ARG A 37 24.94 25.69 -26.91
CA ARG A 37 23.58 25.83 -27.44
C ARG A 37 22.59 24.99 -26.62
N HIS A 38 22.96 23.74 -26.32
CA HIS A 38 22.14 22.86 -25.47
C HIS A 38 21.95 23.43 -24.07
N ILE A 39 23.01 23.98 -23.46
CA ILE A 39 22.93 24.63 -22.15
C ILE A 39 22.03 25.87 -22.20
N ALA A 40 22.16 26.71 -23.23
CA ALA A 40 21.31 27.89 -23.39
C ALA A 40 19.82 27.48 -23.54
N GLU A 41 19.56 26.40 -24.27
CA GLU A 41 18.21 25.88 -24.47
C GLU A 41 17.61 25.29 -23.18
N ILE A 42 18.37 24.51 -22.41
CA ILE A 42 17.93 24.00 -21.09
C ILE A 42 17.61 25.15 -20.14
N ASN A 43 18.44 26.21 -20.11
CA ASN A 43 18.13 27.41 -19.32
C ASN A 43 16.85 28.10 -19.79
N ARG A 44 16.59 28.17 -21.11
CA ARG A 44 15.34 28.74 -21.63
C ARG A 44 14.14 27.93 -21.18
N LEU A 45 14.22 26.60 -21.28
CA LEU A 45 13.17 25.66 -20.89
C LEU A 45 12.87 25.70 -19.40
N GLU A 46 13.91 25.78 -18.55
CA GLU A 46 13.75 25.94 -17.09
C GLU A 46 13.03 27.25 -16.76
N ASN A 47 13.42 28.39 -17.33
CA ASN A 47 12.73 29.66 -17.09
C ASN A 47 11.22 29.61 -17.49
N GLU A 48 10.88 28.84 -18.53
CA GLU A 48 9.50 28.61 -18.95
C GLU A 48 8.74 27.69 -17.99
N ALA A 49 9.38 26.64 -17.50
CA ALA A 49 8.82 25.71 -16.52
C ALA A 49 8.54 26.41 -15.18
N ASP A 50 9.52 27.17 -14.71
CA ASP A 50 9.51 27.98 -13.52
C ASP A 50 8.40 29.06 -13.56
N ALA A 51 8.09 29.59 -14.76
CA ALA A 51 6.91 30.43 -14.98
C ALA A 51 5.57 29.67 -14.82
N ILE A 52 5.48 28.43 -15.29
CA ILE A 52 4.32 27.55 -15.09
C ILE A 52 4.18 27.18 -13.61
N THR A 53 5.28 26.87 -12.91
CA THR A 53 5.29 26.58 -11.47
C THR A 53 4.75 27.75 -10.67
N ARG A 54 5.28 28.96 -10.89
CA ARG A 54 4.77 30.18 -10.26
C ARG A 54 3.28 30.42 -10.54
N GLN A 55 2.85 30.24 -11.79
CA GLN A 55 1.45 30.41 -12.17
C GLN A 55 0.55 29.38 -11.48
N THR A 56 0.99 28.12 -11.43
CA THR A 56 0.31 27.02 -10.74
C THR A 56 0.11 27.35 -9.26
N VAL A 57 1.17 27.79 -8.56
CA VAL A 57 1.09 28.17 -7.14
C VAL A 57 0.14 29.36 -6.91
N LEU A 58 0.19 30.39 -7.76
CA LEU A 58 -0.74 31.51 -7.69
C LEU A 58 -2.19 31.07 -7.87
N ASP A 59 -2.43 30.17 -8.82
CA ASP A 59 -3.78 29.69 -9.12
C ASP A 59 -4.29 28.68 -8.09
N ILE A 60 -3.43 27.94 -7.39
CA ILE A 60 -3.81 27.11 -6.23
C ILE A 60 -4.54 27.95 -5.16
N HIS A 61 -4.04 29.16 -4.90
CA HIS A 61 -4.60 30.07 -3.89
C HIS A 61 -5.86 30.80 -4.37
N ARG A 62 -5.98 31.03 -5.68
CA ARG A 62 -7.11 31.75 -6.30
C ARG A 62 -8.25 30.82 -6.71
N THR A 63 -7.97 29.53 -6.89
CA THR A 63 -8.96 28.57 -7.36
C THR A 63 -9.71 27.94 -6.18
N PHE A 64 -11.02 28.07 -6.23
CA PHE A 64 -11.92 27.54 -5.20
C PHE A 64 -12.06 26.01 -5.28
N ILE A 65 -12.01 25.43 -6.49
CA ILE A 65 -12.14 23.99 -6.76
C ILE A 65 -10.96 23.51 -7.63
N THR A 66 -10.01 22.79 -7.04
CA THR A 66 -8.86 22.18 -7.71
C THR A 66 -9.16 20.73 -8.15
N PRO A 67 -8.36 20.08 -9.01
CA PRO A 67 -8.58 18.68 -9.42
C PRO A 67 -7.92 17.62 -8.52
N PHE A 68 -7.02 18.04 -7.62
CA PHE A 68 -6.37 17.25 -6.58
C PHE A 68 -6.23 18.11 -5.30
N ASP A 69 -5.82 17.51 -4.18
CA ASP A 69 -5.49 18.25 -2.95
C ASP A 69 -4.44 19.32 -3.26
N ARG A 70 -4.60 20.52 -2.70
CA ARG A 70 -3.65 21.63 -2.93
C ARG A 70 -2.20 21.24 -2.59
N SER A 71 -2.01 20.45 -1.53
CA SER A 71 -0.68 19.93 -1.19
C SER A 71 -0.17 18.96 -2.24
N GLN A 72 -0.99 18.09 -2.81
CA GLN A 72 -0.58 17.16 -3.87
C GLN A 72 -0.28 17.88 -5.19
N ILE A 73 -1.02 18.94 -5.51
CA ILE A 73 -0.70 19.80 -6.65
C ILE A 73 0.64 20.49 -6.45
N LEU A 74 0.89 20.97 -5.22
CA LEU A 74 2.17 21.57 -4.85
C LEU A 74 3.31 20.55 -4.90
N ASP A 75 3.12 19.37 -4.31
CA ASP A 75 4.11 18.29 -4.30
C ASP A 75 4.45 17.85 -5.73
N LEU A 76 3.45 17.70 -6.60
CA LEU A 76 3.66 17.29 -7.98
C LEU A 76 4.31 18.39 -8.82
N ILE A 77 3.87 19.66 -8.71
CA ILE A 77 4.50 20.74 -9.46
C ILE A 77 5.94 20.97 -8.99
N THR A 78 6.21 20.89 -7.69
CA THR A 78 7.57 21.00 -7.15
C THR A 78 8.46 19.85 -7.61
N ALA A 79 7.98 18.60 -7.62
CA ALA A 79 8.77 17.49 -8.14
C ALA A 79 9.10 17.65 -9.64
N LEU A 80 8.14 18.18 -10.43
CA LEU A 80 8.35 18.51 -11.84
C LEU A 80 9.41 19.63 -12.02
N ASP A 81 9.33 20.68 -11.20
CA ASP A 81 10.24 21.84 -11.19
C ASP A 81 11.67 21.43 -10.79
N ASP A 82 11.79 20.70 -9.68
CA ASP A 82 13.08 20.20 -9.17
C ASP A 82 13.81 19.33 -10.21
N THR A 83 13.08 18.62 -11.06
CA THR A 83 13.67 17.79 -12.13
C THR A 83 14.39 18.63 -13.18
N ILE A 84 13.73 19.67 -13.70
CA ILE A 84 14.31 20.52 -14.75
C ILE A 84 15.39 21.45 -14.17
N ASP A 85 15.21 21.92 -12.94
CA ASP A 85 16.20 22.69 -12.21
C ASP A 85 17.49 21.90 -12.02
N LEU A 86 17.37 20.62 -11.65
CA LEU A 86 18.54 19.77 -11.48
C LEU A 86 19.24 19.50 -12.81
N MET A 87 18.52 19.31 -13.93
CA MET A 87 19.13 19.21 -15.26
C MET A 87 19.98 20.45 -15.59
N LYS A 88 19.43 21.65 -15.36
CA LYS A 88 20.14 22.93 -15.55
C LYS A 88 21.39 23.03 -14.66
N ASP A 89 21.25 22.72 -13.38
CA ASP A 89 22.33 22.80 -12.41
C ASP A 89 23.45 21.79 -12.73
N THR A 90 23.07 20.58 -13.13
CA THR A 90 23.99 19.54 -13.57
C THR A 90 24.76 19.98 -14.82
N CYS A 91 24.09 20.52 -15.85
CA CYS A 91 24.75 21.10 -17.03
C CYS A 91 25.77 22.20 -16.69
N ARG A 92 25.39 23.13 -15.81
CA ARG A 92 26.26 24.23 -15.39
C ARG A 92 27.51 23.71 -14.69
N ARG A 93 27.34 22.73 -13.79
CA ARG A 93 28.45 22.10 -13.05
C ARG A 93 29.36 21.27 -13.97
N MET A 94 28.80 20.50 -14.89
CA MET A 94 29.55 19.73 -15.88
C MET A 94 30.45 20.61 -16.75
N THR A 95 29.94 21.77 -17.18
CA THR A 95 30.73 22.75 -17.95
C THR A 95 31.87 23.34 -17.13
N LEU A 96 31.64 23.60 -15.84
CA LEU A 96 32.65 24.13 -14.93
C LEU A 96 33.75 23.11 -14.62
N TYR A 97 33.39 21.84 -14.58
CA TYR A 97 34.33 20.74 -14.31
C TYR A 97 35.13 20.30 -15.54
N GLY A 98 34.65 20.56 -16.76
CA GLY A 98 35.39 20.26 -17.99
C GLY A 98 35.61 18.76 -18.25
N VAL A 99 34.75 17.90 -17.69
CA VAL A 99 34.84 16.44 -17.79
C VAL A 99 34.27 15.95 -19.12
N ALA A 100 34.97 15.02 -19.76
CA ALA A 100 34.46 14.30 -20.93
C ALA A 100 33.41 13.27 -20.52
N PHE A 101 32.27 13.24 -21.22
CA PHE A 101 31.17 12.33 -20.89
C PHE A 101 31.48 10.90 -21.28
N THR A 102 31.35 10.00 -20.31
CA THR A 102 31.52 8.57 -20.52
C THR A 102 30.30 7.96 -21.23
N PRO A 103 30.44 6.78 -21.84
CA PRO A 103 29.29 6.04 -22.37
C PRO A 103 28.22 5.77 -21.29
N GLU A 104 28.63 5.51 -20.05
CA GLU A 104 27.73 5.29 -18.92
C GLU A 104 26.95 6.54 -18.56
N MET A 105 27.60 7.72 -18.49
CA MET A 105 26.91 9.00 -18.27
C MET A 105 25.86 9.28 -19.34
N ARG A 106 26.20 9.00 -20.61
CA ARG A 106 25.26 9.14 -21.72
C ARG A 106 24.07 8.19 -21.58
N ALA A 107 24.31 6.93 -21.24
CA ALA A 107 23.24 5.95 -21.03
C ALA A 107 22.30 6.36 -19.88
N MET A 108 22.82 6.94 -18.78
CA MET A 108 21.99 7.49 -17.71
C MET A 108 21.15 8.69 -18.19
N ALA A 109 21.73 9.58 -18.99
CA ALA A 109 20.98 10.69 -19.58
C ALA A 109 19.86 10.20 -20.52
N GLU A 110 20.11 9.15 -21.30
CA GLU A 110 19.08 8.47 -22.12
C GLU A 110 17.98 7.84 -21.25
N CYS A 111 18.32 7.31 -20.06
CA CYS A 111 17.33 6.84 -19.09
C CYS A 111 16.47 7.98 -18.55
N SER A 112 17.06 9.15 -18.26
CA SER A 112 16.31 10.35 -17.84
C SER A 112 15.34 10.83 -18.94
N GLU A 113 15.74 10.77 -20.21
CA GLU A 113 14.91 11.15 -21.36
C GLU A 113 13.72 10.19 -21.55
N ARG A 114 13.97 8.88 -21.43
CA ARG A 114 12.93 7.84 -21.43
C ARG A 114 11.95 8.01 -20.27
N ALA A 115 12.45 8.20 -19.05
CA ALA A 115 11.64 8.41 -17.86
C ALA A 115 10.76 9.67 -18.00
N SER A 116 11.36 10.79 -18.43
CA SER A 116 10.66 12.05 -18.69
C SER A 116 9.55 11.88 -19.74
N SER A 117 9.79 11.09 -20.79
CA SER A 117 8.79 10.81 -21.82
C SER A 117 7.60 10.02 -21.26
N LEU A 118 7.88 8.98 -20.46
CA LEU A 118 6.84 8.19 -19.78
C LEU A 118 6.01 9.06 -18.83
N ILE A 119 6.65 9.94 -18.06
CA ILE A 119 5.99 10.90 -17.17
C ILE A 119 5.09 11.85 -17.97
N SER A 120 5.60 12.43 -19.06
CA SER A 120 4.83 13.31 -19.93
C SER A 120 3.60 12.60 -20.53
N ASP A 121 3.74 11.35 -20.95
CA ASP A 121 2.62 10.54 -21.46
C ASP A 121 1.58 10.23 -20.37
N ALA A 122 2.01 10.17 -19.11
CA ALA A 122 1.14 9.95 -17.95
C ALA A 122 0.42 11.22 -17.45
N MET A 123 0.98 12.42 -17.65
CA MET A 123 0.34 13.65 -17.15
C MET A 123 -1.09 13.86 -17.67
N PRO A 124 -1.41 13.65 -18.96
CA PRO A 124 -2.80 13.71 -19.44
C PRO A 124 -3.70 12.66 -18.79
N LEU A 125 -3.13 11.49 -18.44
CA LEU A 125 -3.87 10.40 -17.81
C LEU A 125 -4.37 10.77 -16.42
N LEU A 126 -3.75 11.76 -15.77
CA LEU A 126 -4.20 12.32 -14.49
C LEU A 126 -5.60 12.96 -14.58
N ARG A 127 -6.05 13.40 -15.77
CA ARG A 127 -7.45 13.89 -15.97
C ARG A 127 -8.47 12.85 -15.55
N THR A 128 -8.15 11.59 -15.79
CA THR A 128 -8.94 10.43 -15.38
C THR A 128 -8.01 9.39 -14.75
N ILE A 129 -7.27 9.80 -13.70
CA ILE A 129 -6.31 8.95 -12.96
C ILE A 129 -6.91 7.59 -12.59
N ASP A 130 -8.23 7.59 -12.42
CA ASP A 130 -9.10 6.49 -12.13
C ASP A 130 -9.15 5.41 -13.21
N ARG A 131 -9.49 5.78 -14.44
CA ARG A 131 -9.58 4.87 -15.59
C ARG A 131 -8.20 4.40 -16.04
N ASN A 132 -7.19 5.20 -15.73
CA ASN A 132 -5.83 5.00 -16.15
C ASN A 132 -4.94 4.41 -15.04
N ALA A 133 -5.50 3.96 -13.90
CA ALA A 133 -4.70 3.49 -12.76
C ALA A 133 -3.76 2.32 -13.11
N GLU A 134 -4.21 1.39 -13.96
CA GLU A 134 -3.34 0.32 -14.47
C GLU A 134 -2.24 0.85 -15.40
N ALA A 135 -2.58 1.82 -16.27
CA ALA A 135 -1.62 2.44 -17.18
C ALA A 135 -0.59 3.29 -16.42
N LEU A 136 -1.03 4.01 -15.39
CA LEU A 136 -0.18 4.78 -14.48
C LEU A 136 0.71 3.85 -13.67
N GLY A 137 0.18 2.75 -13.12
CA GLY A 137 1.01 1.75 -12.42
C GLY A 137 2.04 1.10 -13.34
N LYS A 138 1.68 0.81 -14.60
CA LYS A 138 2.64 0.32 -15.62
C LYS A 138 3.71 1.37 -15.95
N MET A 139 3.34 2.63 -16.04
CA MET A 139 4.29 3.74 -16.18
C MET A 139 5.19 3.83 -14.95
N SER A 140 4.67 3.70 -13.74
CA SER A 140 5.46 3.76 -12.50
C SER A 140 6.54 2.69 -12.49
N VAL A 141 6.17 1.47 -12.87
CA VAL A 141 7.13 0.36 -13.03
C VAL A 141 8.16 0.65 -14.12
N ALA A 142 7.75 1.25 -15.24
CA ALA A 142 8.66 1.56 -16.35
C ALA A 142 9.65 2.69 -16.01
N VAL A 143 9.23 3.71 -15.26
CA VAL A 143 10.12 4.79 -14.79
C VAL A 143 11.12 4.25 -13.77
N ARG A 144 10.69 3.44 -12.80
CA ARG A 144 11.61 2.77 -11.86
C ARG A 144 12.58 1.81 -12.54
N ALA A 145 12.18 1.20 -13.66
CA ALA A 145 13.10 0.41 -14.46
C ALA A 145 14.20 1.26 -15.13
N CYS A 146 13.91 2.53 -15.47
CA CYS A 146 14.92 3.47 -15.94
C CYS A 146 15.87 3.93 -14.83
N GLU A 147 15.37 4.16 -13.62
CA GLU A 147 16.18 4.48 -12.44
C GLU A 147 17.13 3.32 -12.11
N SER A 148 16.62 2.10 -11.98
CA SER A 148 17.45 0.93 -11.70
C SER A 148 18.47 0.64 -12.81
N GLU A 149 18.15 0.95 -14.08
CA GLU A 149 19.11 0.87 -15.18
C GLU A 149 20.22 1.94 -15.02
N ALA A 150 19.87 3.17 -14.62
CA ALA A 150 20.82 4.24 -14.39
C ALA A 150 21.76 3.94 -13.21
N ASP A 151 21.23 3.38 -12.11
CA ASP A 151 22.03 2.89 -10.98
C ASP A 151 23.07 1.87 -11.43
N ASP A 152 22.67 0.88 -12.23
CA ASP A 152 23.59 -0.11 -12.77
C ASP A 152 24.66 0.53 -13.69
N MET A 153 24.33 1.62 -14.40
CA MET A 153 25.32 2.38 -15.19
C MET A 153 26.29 3.14 -14.29
N LEU A 154 25.78 3.81 -13.25
CA LEU A 154 26.56 4.54 -12.26
C LEU A 154 27.59 3.61 -11.63
N ASP A 155 27.14 2.46 -11.14
CA ASP A 155 27.96 1.49 -10.43
C ASP A 155 29.08 0.95 -11.34
N ARG A 156 28.78 0.68 -12.61
CA ARG A 156 29.78 0.27 -13.62
C ARG A 156 30.75 1.41 -13.95
N GLY A 157 30.23 2.62 -14.12
CA GLY A 157 31.01 3.82 -14.41
C GLY A 157 32.01 4.17 -13.32
N LEU A 158 31.57 4.12 -12.06
CA LEU A 158 32.43 4.33 -10.89
C LEU A 158 33.49 3.24 -10.76
N ARG A 159 33.15 1.96 -10.96
CA ARG A 159 34.15 0.87 -10.96
C ARG A 159 35.25 1.10 -12.00
N ALA A 160 34.87 1.48 -13.22
CA ALA A 160 35.83 1.81 -14.28
C ALA A 160 36.67 3.04 -13.93
N LEU A 161 36.05 4.09 -13.38
CA LEU A 161 36.72 5.31 -12.95
C LEU A 161 37.76 5.03 -11.86
N PHE A 162 37.41 4.29 -10.81
CA PHE A 162 38.32 3.99 -9.71
C PHE A 162 39.45 3.06 -10.13
N ALA A 163 39.22 2.18 -11.11
CA ALA A 163 40.26 1.33 -11.71
C ALA A 163 41.21 2.06 -12.67
N SER A 164 40.86 3.27 -13.14
CA SER A 164 41.71 4.05 -14.06
C SER A 164 42.96 4.62 -13.39
N ASP A 165 43.95 5.01 -14.19
CA ASP A 165 45.19 5.66 -13.73
C ASP A 165 45.02 7.18 -13.46
N LEU A 166 43.78 7.70 -13.46
CA LEU A 166 43.53 9.11 -13.20
C LEU A 166 43.99 9.51 -11.78
N PRO A 167 44.53 10.73 -11.59
CA PRO A 167 44.79 11.28 -10.27
C PRO A 167 43.53 11.29 -9.39
N ALA A 168 43.70 11.16 -8.08
CA ALA A 168 42.58 11.14 -7.13
C ALA A 168 41.67 12.39 -7.23
N GLY A 169 42.26 13.56 -7.53
CA GLY A 169 41.50 14.80 -7.73
C GLY A 169 40.57 14.72 -8.93
N ASP A 170 41.05 14.22 -10.06
CA ASP A 170 40.25 14.10 -11.29
C ASP A 170 39.16 13.03 -11.13
N LYS A 171 39.47 11.92 -10.43
CA LYS A 171 38.48 10.89 -10.09
C LYS A 171 37.31 11.49 -9.30
N LEU A 172 37.57 12.29 -8.28
CA LEU A 172 36.53 12.93 -7.49
C LEU A 172 35.63 13.85 -8.33
N ILE A 173 36.21 14.58 -9.29
CA ILE A 173 35.44 15.46 -10.17
C ILE A 173 34.54 14.64 -11.10
N VAL A 174 35.03 13.55 -11.68
CA VAL A 174 34.23 12.67 -12.54
C VAL A 174 33.15 11.94 -11.75
N GLU A 175 33.46 11.43 -10.55
CA GLU A 175 32.49 10.86 -9.60
C GLU A 175 31.39 11.89 -9.30
N LYS A 176 31.75 13.16 -9.09
CA LYS A 176 30.75 14.19 -8.82
C LYS A 176 29.81 14.44 -10.00
N VAL A 177 30.31 14.30 -11.24
CA VAL A 177 29.46 14.37 -12.43
C VAL A 177 28.52 13.17 -12.50
N TYR A 178 29.02 11.97 -12.18
CA TYR A 178 28.20 10.77 -12.08
C TYR A 178 27.02 10.95 -11.10
N ASP A 179 27.29 11.39 -9.87
CA ASP A 179 26.25 11.68 -8.87
C ASP A 179 25.20 12.69 -9.37
N LEU A 180 25.65 13.71 -10.12
CA LEU A 180 24.75 14.75 -10.61
C LEU A 180 23.84 14.25 -11.74
N VAL A 181 24.29 13.28 -12.52
CA VAL A 181 23.51 12.67 -13.60
C VAL A 181 22.52 11.64 -13.05
N GLU A 182 22.94 10.83 -12.07
CA GLU A 182 22.03 9.91 -11.37
C GLU A 182 20.92 10.68 -10.65
N ALA A 183 21.26 11.75 -9.93
CA ALA A 183 20.27 12.54 -9.21
C ALA A 183 19.18 13.12 -10.13
N VAL A 184 19.48 13.38 -11.42
CA VAL A 184 18.47 13.80 -12.42
C VAL A 184 17.49 12.67 -12.73
N VAL A 185 17.96 11.43 -12.81
CA VAL A 185 17.10 10.26 -13.01
C VAL A 185 16.23 10.02 -11.77
N ASP A 186 16.78 10.17 -10.56
CA ASP A 186 16.02 10.05 -9.30
C ASP A 186 14.87 11.05 -9.20
N ARG A 187 15.06 12.29 -9.67
CA ARG A 187 13.97 13.29 -9.68
C ARG A 187 12.80 12.84 -10.56
N CYS A 188 13.06 12.06 -11.61
CA CYS A 188 11.99 11.46 -12.41
C CYS A 188 11.21 10.41 -11.61
N GLU A 189 11.86 9.64 -10.72
CA GLU A 189 11.20 8.71 -9.81
C GLU A 189 10.34 9.46 -8.77
N ASP A 190 10.84 10.55 -8.18
CA ASP A 190 10.12 11.37 -7.20
C ASP A 190 8.73 11.82 -7.72
N ILE A 191 8.63 12.18 -9.01
CA ILE A 191 7.36 12.56 -9.65
C ILE A 191 6.36 11.39 -9.60
N VAL A 192 6.83 10.16 -9.82
CA VAL A 192 6.00 8.95 -9.82
C VAL A 192 5.53 8.60 -8.41
N ASP A 193 6.39 8.75 -7.41
CA ASP A 193 6.05 8.52 -6.00
C ASP A 193 4.88 9.39 -5.52
N VAL A 194 4.85 10.65 -5.97
CA VAL A 194 3.73 11.57 -5.67
C VAL A 194 2.42 11.03 -6.26
N ILE A 195 2.44 10.54 -7.50
CA ILE A 195 1.26 10.00 -8.20
C ILE A 195 0.73 8.74 -7.49
N ASP A 196 1.61 7.81 -7.09
CA ASP A 196 1.23 6.55 -6.45
C ASP A 196 0.61 6.77 -5.04
N SER A 197 1.14 7.73 -4.28
CA SER A 197 0.68 8.04 -2.92
C SER A 197 -0.79 8.49 -2.86
N LEU A 198 -1.27 9.14 -3.93
CA LEU A 198 -2.63 9.65 -4.08
C LEU A 198 -3.69 8.53 -4.08
N LEU A 199 -3.33 7.34 -4.55
CA LEU A 199 -4.24 6.20 -4.71
C LEU A 199 -4.52 5.47 -3.38
N ILE A 200 -3.51 5.34 -2.53
CA ILE A 200 -3.51 4.42 -1.38
C ILE A 200 -4.22 5.04 -0.16
N ALA A 201 -4.10 6.36 0.03
CA ALA A 201 -4.73 7.09 1.14
C ALA A 201 -6.27 6.98 1.13
N SER A 202 -6.89 7.06 -0.04
CA SER A 202 -8.35 7.00 -0.20
C SER A 202 -8.94 5.62 0.12
N ALA A 203 -8.21 4.55 -0.22
CA ALA A 203 -8.65 3.18 0.02
C ALA A 203 -8.56 2.78 1.50
N LEU A 204 -7.53 3.22 2.20
CA LEU A 204 -7.34 2.96 3.64
C LEU A 204 -8.39 3.67 4.51
N GLY A 205 -8.81 4.87 4.13
CA GLY A 205 -9.82 5.63 4.86
C GLY A 205 -11.16 4.89 5.01
N GLY A 206 -11.63 4.23 3.94
CA GLY A 206 -12.88 3.46 3.98
C GLY A 206 -12.82 2.26 4.92
N ALA A 207 -11.70 1.54 4.90
CA ALA A 207 -11.47 0.38 5.76
C ALA A 207 -11.41 0.77 7.25
N ILE A 208 -10.69 1.85 7.56
CA ILE A 208 -10.53 2.36 8.93
C ILE A 208 -11.88 2.82 9.49
N PHE A 209 -12.62 3.63 8.73
CA PHE A 209 -13.93 4.11 9.16
C PHE A 209 -14.89 2.97 9.48
N TRP A 210 -14.99 1.98 8.59
CA TRP A 210 -15.90 0.85 8.79
C TRP A 210 -15.50 0.03 10.03
N ASN A 211 -14.21 -0.24 10.23
CA ASN A 211 -13.73 -0.96 11.41
C ASN A 211 -13.99 -0.20 12.72
N ILE A 212 -13.85 1.13 12.73
CA ILE A 212 -14.19 1.96 13.91
C ILE A 212 -15.70 1.93 14.18
N LEU A 213 -16.53 1.99 13.13
CA LEU A 213 -17.98 1.96 13.26
C LEU A 213 -18.46 0.62 13.83
N THR A 214 -18.04 -0.51 13.25
CA THR A 214 -18.43 -1.84 13.74
C THR A 214 -17.92 -2.08 15.15
N TRP A 215 -16.71 -1.59 15.47
CA TRP A 215 -16.17 -1.60 16.82
C TRP A 215 -17.03 -0.81 17.81
N ARG A 216 -17.44 0.42 17.49
CA ARG A 216 -18.31 1.23 18.36
C ARG A 216 -19.66 0.56 18.62
N LEU A 217 -20.20 -0.10 17.60
CA LEU A 217 -21.46 -0.84 17.64
C LEU A 217 -21.33 -2.25 18.25
N GLY A 218 -20.10 -2.72 18.54
CA GLY A 218 -19.85 -4.06 19.07
C GLY A 218 -20.20 -5.20 18.11
N ILE A 219 -20.22 -4.91 16.81
CA ILE A 219 -20.53 -5.86 15.74
C ILE A 219 -19.23 -6.58 15.35
N PRO A 220 -19.14 -7.92 15.47
CA PRO A 220 -17.96 -8.66 15.04
C PRO A 220 -17.88 -8.67 13.51
N SER A 221 -17.04 -7.79 12.96
CA SER A 221 -16.74 -7.71 11.53
C SER A 221 -15.34 -8.24 11.22
N SER A 222 -15.10 -8.57 9.95
CA SER A 222 -13.78 -8.93 9.45
C SER A 222 -13.05 -7.71 8.92
N SER A 223 -11.90 -7.37 9.51
CA SER A 223 -11.05 -6.28 9.03
C SER A 223 -10.51 -6.55 7.62
N SER A 224 -10.29 -7.82 7.26
CA SER A 224 -9.89 -8.23 5.90
C SER A 224 -10.93 -7.85 4.85
N HIS A 225 -12.20 -8.10 5.14
CA HIS A 225 -13.30 -7.78 4.23
C HIS A 225 -13.59 -6.28 4.18
N ALA A 226 -13.38 -5.57 5.31
CA ALA A 226 -13.47 -4.12 5.35
C ALA A 226 -12.37 -3.46 4.50
N LEU A 227 -11.14 -3.98 4.56
CA LEU A 227 -10.01 -3.52 3.77
C LEU A 227 -10.24 -3.74 2.26
N VAL A 228 -10.58 -4.97 1.86
CA VAL A 228 -10.88 -5.30 0.46
C VAL A 228 -12.12 -4.56 -0.02
N GLY A 229 -13.15 -4.45 0.80
CA GLY A 229 -14.33 -3.63 0.52
C GLY A 229 -13.97 -2.17 0.28
N GLY A 230 -13.18 -1.55 1.16
CA GLY A 230 -12.71 -0.16 1.01
C GLY A 230 -11.91 0.06 -0.27
N LEU A 231 -10.98 -0.85 -0.59
CA LEU A 231 -10.19 -0.84 -1.83
C LEU A 231 -11.08 -0.97 -3.08
N ILE A 232 -12.00 -1.94 -3.10
CA ILE A 232 -12.94 -2.16 -4.22
C ILE A 232 -13.90 -0.98 -4.35
N GLY A 233 -14.41 -0.46 -3.25
CA GLY A 233 -15.35 0.65 -3.24
C GLY A 233 -14.75 1.95 -3.74
N ALA A 234 -13.56 2.28 -3.23
CA ALA A 234 -12.76 3.37 -3.78
C ALA A 234 -12.50 3.10 -5.27
N GLY A 235 -12.05 1.90 -5.65
CA GLY A 235 -11.80 1.51 -7.04
C GLY A 235 -13.01 1.60 -7.99
N ILE A 236 -14.20 1.18 -7.57
CA ILE A 236 -15.44 1.26 -8.36
C ILE A 236 -15.92 2.71 -8.47
N ALA A 237 -15.93 3.45 -7.37
CA ALA A 237 -16.34 4.85 -7.35
C ALA A 237 -15.42 5.74 -8.21
N LYS A 238 -14.18 5.29 -8.33
CA LYS A 238 -13.10 5.87 -9.11
C LYS A 238 -13.25 5.49 -10.59
N ALA A 239 -13.13 4.21 -10.93
CA ALA A 239 -12.91 3.72 -12.30
C ALA A 239 -14.06 2.90 -12.90
N GLY A 240 -15.15 2.71 -12.16
CA GLY A 240 -16.26 1.82 -12.53
C GLY A 240 -15.95 0.34 -12.26
N PHE A 241 -16.87 -0.55 -12.65
CA PHE A 241 -16.78 -1.99 -12.35
C PHE A 241 -15.59 -2.72 -13.00
N SER A 242 -14.93 -2.11 -13.99
CA SER A 242 -13.77 -2.70 -14.68
C SER A 242 -12.48 -2.68 -13.85
N ALA A 243 -12.37 -1.87 -12.80
CA ALA A 243 -11.18 -1.83 -11.94
C ALA A 243 -11.13 -2.94 -10.88
N VAL A 244 -12.16 -3.79 -10.80
CA VAL A 244 -12.21 -4.87 -9.82
C VAL A 244 -11.47 -6.09 -10.35
N ILE A 245 -10.40 -6.50 -9.66
CA ILE A 245 -9.73 -7.78 -9.91
C ILE A 245 -10.63 -8.91 -9.37
N TRP A 246 -11.53 -9.41 -10.23
CA TRP A 246 -12.54 -10.40 -9.86
C TRP A 246 -11.97 -11.68 -9.25
N GLY A 247 -10.78 -12.11 -9.69
CA GLY A 247 -10.10 -13.27 -9.09
C GLY A 247 -9.71 -13.06 -7.62
N GLY A 248 -9.14 -11.89 -7.29
CA GLY A 248 -8.80 -11.53 -5.91
C GLY A 248 -10.05 -11.34 -5.04
N PHE A 249 -11.08 -10.69 -5.60
CA PHE A 249 -12.38 -10.55 -4.94
C PHE A 249 -13.03 -11.90 -4.62
N ALA A 250 -13.04 -12.84 -5.59
CA ALA A 250 -13.65 -14.16 -5.40
C ALA A 250 -12.99 -14.93 -4.27
N THR A 251 -11.66 -14.86 -4.15
CA THR A 251 -10.90 -15.46 -3.05
C THR A 251 -11.35 -14.90 -1.71
N VAL A 252 -11.47 -13.58 -1.56
CA VAL A 252 -11.92 -12.94 -0.31
C VAL A 252 -13.40 -13.23 -0.03
N ALA A 253 -14.27 -13.17 -1.04
CA ALA A 253 -15.69 -13.49 -0.89
C ALA A 253 -15.90 -14.95 -0.45
N SER A 254 -15.11 -15.89 -0.97
CA SER A 254 -15.15 -17.30 -0.56
C SER A 254 -14.78 -17.48 0.92
N ALA A 255 -13.90 -16.62 1.46
CA ALA A 255 -13.47 -16.67 2.84
C ALA A 255 -14.59 -16.33 3.85
N ILE A 256 -15.70 -15.70 3.43
CA ILE A 256 -16.91 -15.53 4.25
C ILE A 256 -17.50 -16.89 4.65
N VAL A 257 -17.42 -17.89 3.76
CA VAL A 257 -18.00 -19.22 3.98
C VAL A 257 -16.94 -20.21 4.45
N LEU A 258 -15.75 -20.18 3.84
CA LEU A 258 -14.69 -21.14 4.12
C LEU A 258 -14.09 -20.98 5.53
N SER A 259 -13.87 -19.73 5.97
CA SER A 259 -13.29 -19.46 7.29
C SER A 259 -14.15 -19.97 8.47
N PRO A 260 -15.46 -19.65 8.56
CA PRO A 260 -16.27 -20.17 9.66
C PRO A 260 -16.47 -21.69 9.56
N LEU A 261 -16.54 -22.26 8.35
CA LEU A 261 -16.65 -23.70 8.16
C LEU A 261 -15.39 -24.41 8.68
N ALA A 262 -14.20 -23.90 8.36
CA ALA A 262 -12.94 -24.41 8.89
C ALA A 262 -12.92 -24.34 10.42
N GLY A 263 -13.40 -23.24 11.00
CA GLY A 263 -13.57 -23.09 12.45
C GLY A 263 -14.51 -24.13 13.06
N VAL A 264 -15.68 -24.35 12.47
CA VAL A 264 -16.65 -25.37 12.92
C VAL A 264 -16.03 -26.76 12.89
N ILE A 265 -15.41 -27.14 11.77
CA ILE A 265 -14.83 -28.47 11.57
C ILE A 265 -13.70 -28.71 12.58
N ALA A 266 -12.76 -27.77 12.69
CA ALA A 266 -11.62 -27.88 13.60
C ALA A 266 -12.07 -27.95 15.06
N ALA A 267 -13.03 -27.12 15.46
CA ALA A 267 -13.54 -27.11 16.83
C ALA A 267 -14.36 -28.36 17.17
N MET A 268 -15.17 -28.87 16.24
CA MET A 268 -15.92 -30.13 16.45
C MET A 268 -14.98 -31.33 16.56
N ALA A 269 -13.97 -31.42 15.70
CA ALA A 269 -12.95 -32.47 15.77
C ALA A 269 -12.21 -32.41 17.12
N LEU A 270 -11.85 -31.20 17.58
CA LEU A 270 -11.20 -31.04 18.85
C LEU A 270 -12.11 -31.40 20.04
N VAL A 271 -13.38 -31.00 20.02
CA VAL A 271 -14.35 -31.39 21.05
C VAL A 271 -14.50 -32.91 21.12
N LEU A 272 -14.53 -33.61 19.97
CA LEU A 272 -14.60 -35.07 19.92
C LEU A 272 -13.38 -35.70 20.59
N VAL A 273 -12.17 -35.27 20.20
CA VAL A 273 -10.90 -35.77 20.77
C VAL A 273 -10.85 -35.51 22.28
N VAL A 274 -11.14 -34.28 22.71
CA VAL A 274 -11.08 -33.89 24.11
C VAL A 274 -12.14 -34.63 24.94
N SER A 275 -13.34 -34.82 24.42
CA SER A 275 -14.40 -35.57 25.10
C SER A 275 -14.02 -37.04 25.31
N TRP A 276 -13.37 -37.66 24.32
CA TRP A 276 -12.90 -39.03 24.43
C TRP A 276 -11.75 -39.16 25.45
N LEU A 277 -10.78 -38.24 25.43
CA LEU A 277 -9.68 -38.20 26.40
C LEU A 277 -10.17 -37.96 27.84
N CYS A 278 -11.24 -37.19 28.01
CA CYS A 278 -11.80 -36.85 29.32
C CYS A 278 -12.90 -37.80 29.81
N VAL A 279 -13.23 -38.87 29.06
CA VAL A 279 -14.35 -39.76 29.40
C VAL A 279 -14.24 -40.41 30.79
N ARG A 280 -13.01 -40.62 31.28
CA ARG A 280 -12.74 -41.20 32.63
C ARG A 280 -12.41 -40.15 33.69
N THR A 281 -12.48 -38.86 33.37
CA THR A 281 -12.12 -37.80 34.33
C THR A 281 -13.34 -37.25 35.06
N LEU A 282 -13.19 -37.02 36.36
CA LEU A 282 -14.22 -36.38 37.19
C LEU A 282 -14.52 -34.95 36.68
N PRO A 283 -15.80 -34.53 36.56
CA PRO A 283 -16.18 -33.24 36.01
C PRO A 283 -15.51 -32.05 36.70
N PHE A 284 -15.36 -32.09 38.03
CA PHE A 284 -14.71 -31.03 38.81
C PHE A 284 -13.21 -30.89 38.48
N THR A 285 -12.51 -32.02 38.33
CA THR A 285 -11.09 -32.05 37.98
C THR A 285 -10.87 -31.58 36.54
N ALA A 286 -11.77 -31.97 35.62
CA ALA A 286 -11.75 -31.50 34.25
C ALA A 286 -11.93 -29.97 34.19
N ASP A 287 -12.93 -29.40 34.87
CA ASP A 287 -13.15 -27.94 34.88
C ASP A 287 -11.91 -27.16 35.36
N ARG A 288 -11.30 -27.59 36.48
CA ARG A 288 -10.10 -26.95 37.03
C ARG A 288 -8.91 -26.99 36.08
N ARG A 289 -8.73 -28.09 35.34
CA ARG A 289 -7.65 -28.23 34.34
C ARG A 289 -7.92 -27.37 33.12
N PHE A 290 -9.13 -27.41 32.57
CA PHE A 290 -9.47 -26.61 31.38
C PHE A 290 -9.44 -25.12 31.64
N ARG A 291 -9.77 -24.65 32.85
CA ARG A 291 -9.60 -23.24 33.21
C ARG A 291 -8.14 -22.78 33.12
N LYS A 292 -7.17 -23.64 33.44
CA LYS A 292 -5.74 -23.35 33.26
C LYS A 292 -5.32 -23.44 31.79
N LEU A 293 -5.75 -24.50 31.09
CA LEU A 293 -5.44 -24.70 29.67
C LEU A 293 -6.04 -23.59 28.79
N GLN A 294 -7.16 -22.99 29.22
CA GLN A 294 -7.79 -21.91 28.47
C GLN A 294 -6.89 -20.68 28.34
N PHE A 295 -6.04 -20.38 29.33
CA PHE A 295 -5.06 -19.30 29.19
C PHE A 295 -4.06 -19.59 28.06
N VAL A 296 -3.66 -20.85 27.90
CA VAL A 296 -2.75 -21.27 26.83
C VAL A 296 -3.45 -21.21 25.47
N SER A 297 -4.70 -21.69 25.37
CA SER A 297 -5.45 -21.61 24.11
C SER A 297 -5.76 -20.17 23.71
N SER A 298 -6.07 -19.30 24.66
CA SER A 298 -6.28 -17.86 24.42
C SER A 298 -5.01 -17.18 23.93
N ALA A 299 -3.84 -17.54 24.48
CA ALA A 299 -2.55 -17.04 24.01
C ALA A 299 -2.24 -17.52 22.59
N LEU A 300 -2.48 -18.81 22.28
CA LEU A 300 -2.30 -19.36 20.94
C LEU A 300 -3.23 -18.71 19.91
N LEU A 301 -4.49 -18.48 20.25
CA LEU A 301 -5.43 -17.76 19.40
C LEU A 301 -4.99 -16.32 19.17
N SER A 302 -4.50 -15.65 20.22
CA SER A 302 -3.98 -14.28 20.10
C SER A 302 -2.76 -14.22 19.19
N LEU A 303 -1.86 -15.20 19.28
CA LEU A 303 -0.70 -15.33 18.39
C LEU A 303 -1.12 -15.61 16.94
N ALA A 304 -2.06 -16.53 16.72
CA ALA A 304 -2.59 -16.84 15.40
C ALA A 304 -3.32 -15.63 14.78
N HIS A 305 -4.07 -14.88 15.60
CA HIS A 305 -4.75 -13.65 15.20
C HIS A 305 -3.73 -12.59 14.75
N GLY A 306 -2.68 -12.36 15.56
CA GLY A 306 -1.64 -11.40 15.21
C GLY A 306 -0.77 -11.83 14.04
N GLY A 307 -0.55 -13.13 13.86
CA GLY A 307 0.16 -13.67 12.70
C GLY A 307 -0.59 -13.45 11.38
N ASN A 308 -1.93 -13.43 11.40
CA ASN A 308 -2.74 -13.30 10.20
C ASN A 308 -3.21 -11.86 9.91
N ASP A 309 -3.63 -11.12 10.93
CA ASP A 309 -4.18 -9.76 10.74
C ASP A 309 -3.11 -8.70 10.63
N ALA A 310 -1.99 -8.84 11.35
CA ALA A 310 -0.90 -7.87 11.26
C ALA A 310 -0.19 -7.95 9.89
N GLN A 311 -0.15 -9.13 9.24
CA GLN A 311 0.40 -9.31 7.89
C GLN A 311 -0.26 -8.41 6.84
N LYS A 312 -1.56 -8.10 6.99
CA LYS A 312 -2.30 -7.28 6.02
C LYS A 312 -1.81 -5.84 6.02
N THR A 313 -1.65 -5.27 7.22
CA THR A 313 -1.13 -3.92 7.41
C THR A 313 0.36 -3.86 7.09
N MET A 314 1.14 -4.87 7.50
CA MET A 314 2.55 -4.99 7.14
C MET A 314 2.74 -5.00 5.62
N GLY A 315 1.95 -5.78 4.89
CA GLY A 315 2.02 -5.86 3.43
C GLY A 315 1.77 -4.52 2.75
N ILE A 316 0.77 -3.75 3.21
CA ILE A 316 0.48 -2.41 2.65
C ILE A 316 1.64 -1.44 2.94
N ILE A 317 2.14 -1.41 4.17
CA ILE A 317 3.26 -0.53 4.54
C ILE A 317 4.52 -0.92 3.76
N THR A 318 4.83 -2.22 3.65
CA THR A 318 5.99 -2.69 2.91
C THR A 318 5.88 -2.38 1.43
N VAL A 319 4.72 -2.58 0.79
CA VAL A 319 4.51 -2.18 -0.61
C VAL A 319 4.72 -0.67 -0.78
N LEU A 320 4.25 0.15 0.16
CA LEU A 320 4.51 1.60 0.15
C LEU A 320 5.98 1.97 0.29
N LEU A 321 6.74 1.22 1.10
CA LEU A 321 8.18 1.46 1.28
C LEU A 321 8.97 1.10 0.01
N TYR A 322 8.62 -0.03 -0.62
CA TYR A 322 9.18 -0.42 -1.93
C TYR A 322 8.79 0.59 -3.03
N ALA A 323 7.55 1.05 -3.02
CA ALA A 323 7.06 2.09 -3.93
C ALA A 323 7.57 3.50 -3.59
N ARG A 324 8.55 3.64 -2.70
CA ARG A 324 9.21 4.91 -2.39
C ARG A 324 10.74 4.82 -2.47
N GLY A 325 11.26 3.78 -3.12
CA GLY A 325 12.70 3.50 -3.17
C GLY A 325 13.36 3.18 -1.82
N MET A 326 12.64 3.24 -0.69
CA MET A 326 13.20 3.07 0.65
C MET A 326 13.67 1.63 0.95
N MET A 327 13.36 0.68 0.05
CA MET A 327 13.74 -0.72 0.14
C MET A 327 14.09 -1.26 -1.24
N SER A 328 15.31 -1.80 -1.39
CA SER A 328 15.78 -2.47 -2.60
C SER A 328 15.99 -3.99 -2.37
N GLY A 329 15.98 -4.77 -3.46
CA GLY A 329 16.20 -6.22 -3.44
C GLY A 329 14.93 -7.08 -3.18
N PRO A 330 15.10 -8.36 -2.78
CA PRO A 330 13.97 -9.30 -2.68
C PRO A 330 12.94 -8.87 -1.64
N PHE A 331 11.64 -8.99 -2.00
CA PHE A 331 10.52 -8.56 -1.16
C PHE A 331 10.57 -9.19 0.23
N HIS A 332 10.80 -8.37 1.25
CA HIS A 332 10.76 -8.78 2.64
C HIS A 332 10.11 -7.68 3.50
N VAL A 333 9.50 -8.08 4.62
CA VAL A 333 8.89 -7.14 5.57
C VAL A 333 9.94 -6.76 6.62
N PRO A 334 10.32 -5.47 6.78
CA PRO A 334 11.29 -5.05 7.78
C PRO A 334 10.84 -5.33 9.20
N LEU A 335 11.78 -5.66 10.08
CA LEU A 335 11.48 -5.96 11.49
C LEU A 335 10.77 -4.80 12.21
N TRP A 336 11.13 -3.55 11.91
CA TRP A 336 10.48 -2.39 12.52
C TRP A 336 9.00 -2.27 12.11
N VAL A 337 8.65 -2.62 10.86
CA VAL A 337 7.25 -2.67 10.39
C VAL A 337 6.50 -3.76 11.14
N VAL A 338 7.14 -4.92 11.32
CA VAL A 338 6.58 -6.03 12.10
C VAL A 338 6.27 -5.57 13.53
N LEU A 339 7.27 -5.01 14.23
CA LEU A 339 7.13 -4.55 15.61
C LEU A 339 6.10 -3.44 15.75
N SER A 340 6.06 -2.49 14.81
CA SER A 340 5.11 -1.38 14.82
C SER A 340 3.67 -1.87 14.66
N CYS A 341 3.41 -2.74 13.68
CA CYS A 341 2.09 -3.32 13.45
C CYS A 341 1.62 -4.16 14.64
N GLN A 342 2.49 -5.00 15.21
CA GLN A 342 2.16 -5.84 16.36
C GLN A 342 1.87 -4.99 17.61
N THR A 343 2.69 -3.95 17.86
CA THR A 343 2.49 -3.03 18.99
C THR A 343 1.18 -2.26 18.84
N ALA A 344 0.89 -1.73 17.65
CA ALA A 344 -0.35 -1.01 17.38
C ALA A 344 -1.59 -1.90 17.59
N MET A 345 -1.54 -3.15 17.12
CA MET A 345 -2.64 -4.11 17.31
C MET A 345 -2.81 -4.53 18.78
N ALA A 346 -1.71 -4.73 19.51
CA ALA A 346 -1.74 -5.02 20.95
C ALA A 346 -2.36 -3.85 21.74
N LEU A 347 -1.90 -2.62 21.49
CA LEU A 347 -2.45 -1.41 22.09
C LEU A 347 -3.93 -1.22 21.74
N GLY A 348 -4.32 -1.42 20.48
CA GLY A 348 -5.72 -1.33 20.05
C GLY A 348 -6.61 -2.35 20.76
N THR A 349 -6.13 -3.57 20.96
CA THR A 349 -6.84 -4.62 21.69
C THR A 349 -7.05 -4.24 23.15
N LEU A 350 -6.01 -3.72 23.81
CA LEU A 350 -6.05 -3.28 25.22
C LEU A 350 -7.00 -2.08 25.42
N CYS A 351 -6.92 -1.09 24.53
CA CYS A 351 -7.68 0.16 24.65
C CYS A 351 -9.17 0.02 24.33
N GLY A 352 -9.60 -1.01 23.58
CA GLY A 352 -10.95 -1.00 23.02
C GLY A 352 -11.64 -2.33 22.73
N GLY A 353 -10.95 -3.47 22.64
CA GLY A 353 -11.53 -4.72 22.10
C GLY A 353 -12.73 -5.30 22.86
N TRP A 354 -13.00 -4.81 24.07
CA TRP A 354 -13.93 -5.39 25.05
C TRP A 354 -15.37 -5.58 24.58
N LYS A 355 -15.93 -4.65 23.78
CA LYS A 355 -17.31 -4.78 23.27
C LYS A 355 -17.46 -5.97 22.33
N ILE A 356 -16.54 -6.12 21.37
CA ILE A 356 -16.56 -7.24 20.41
C ILE A 356 -16.29 -8.56 21.14
N VAL A 357 -15.32 -8.58 22.06
CA VAL A 357 -15.01 -9.77 22.87
C VAL A 357 -16.22 -10.22 23.67
N ARG A 358 -16.96 -9.29 24.29
CA ARG A 358 -18.18 -9.61 25.04
C ARG A 358 -19.28 -10.17 24.12
N THR A 359 -19.46 -9.60 22.92
CA THR A 359 -20.41 -10.11 21.93
C THR A 359 -20.05 -11.54 21.52
N MET A 360 -18.80 -11.83 21.16
CA MET A 360 -18.38 -13.16 20.72
C MET A 360 -18.37 -14.19 21.87
N GLY A 361 -17.90 -13.82 23.06
CA GLY A 361 -17.72 -14.75 24.17
C GLY A 361 -18.99 -15.16 24.91
N THR A 362 -20.06 -14.36 24.85
CA THR A 362 -21.27 -14.62 25.65
C THR A 362 -22.59 -14.58 24.88
N SER A 363 -22.64 -13.96 23.70
CA SER A 363 -23.91 -13.75 22.99
C SER A 363 -24.30 -14.89 22.05
N ILE A 364 -23.36 -15.72 21.61
CA ILE A 364 -23.60 -16.81 20.65
C ILE A 364 -23.98 -18.11 21.36
N THR A 365 -23.19 -18.50 22.36
CA THR A 365 -23.41 -19.67 23.20
C THR A 365 -22.74 -19.42 24.55
N HIS A 366 -23.28 -20.02 25.62
CA HIS A 366 -22.64 -19.94 26.93
C HIS A 366 -21.55 -21.00 27.03
N LEU A 367 -20.28 -20.58 27.01
CA LEU A 367 -19.13 -21.47 26.99
C LEU A 367 -18.71 -21.87 28.42
N THR A 368 -18.56 -23.16 28.68
CA THR A 368 -17.79 -23.66 29.83
C THR A 368 -16.28 -23.58 29.53
N PRO A 369 -15.38 -23.67 30.52
CA PRO A 369 -13.93 -23.61 30.27
C PRO A 369 -13.42 -24.64 29.25
N MET A 370 -13.96 -25.86 29.26
CA MET A 370 -13.64 -26.90 28.27
C MET A 370 -14.09 -26.51 26.86
N GLN A 371 -15.26 -25.87 26.76
CA GLN A 371 -15.79 -25.38 25.48
C GLN A 371 -15.01 -24.16 24.96
N GLY A 372 -14.64 -23.24 25.84
CA GLY A 372 -13.76 -22.11 25.50
C GLY A 372 -12.42 -22.60 24.97
N PHE A 373 -11.78 -23.53 25.69
CA PHE A 373 -10.56 -24.19 25.23
C PHE A 373 -10.72 -24.84 23.85
N GLY A 374 -11.83 -25.58 23.62
CA GLY A 374 -12.11 -26.22 22.35
C GLY A 374 -12.31 -25.24 21.19
N ALA A 375 -13.00 -24.13 21.44
CA ALA A 375 -13.26 -23.11 20.42
C ALA A 375 -11.98 -22.33 20.08
N GLU A 376 -11.23 -21.88 21.09
CA GLU A 376 -10.00 -21.10 20.92
C GLU A 376 -8.90 -21.93 20.24
N THR A 377 -8.69 -23.17 20.69
CA THR A 377 -7.66 -24.06 20.12
C THR A 377 -8.05 -24.51 18.71
N GLY A 378 -9.32 -24.85 18.47
CA GLY A 378 -9.79 -25.21 17.13
C GLY A 378 -9.65 -24.06 16.13
N ALA A 379 -10.01 -22.83 16.55
CA ALA A 379 -9.81 -21.64 15.74
C ALA A 379 -8.31 -21.33 15.51
N ALA A 380 -7.47 -21.43 16.54
CA ALA A 380 -6.03 -21.22 16.41
C ALA A 380 -5.40 -22.22 15.44
N ALA A 381 -5.78 -23.51 15.53
CA ALA A 381 -5.31 -24.54 14.62
C ALA A 381 -5.72 -24.24 13.17
N ALA A 382 -7.00 -23.92 12.93
CA ALA A 382 -7.48 -23.55 11.60
C ALA A 382 -6.74 -22.31 11.03
N LEU A 383 -6.47 -21.30 11.87
CA LEU A 383 -5.73 -20.11 11.47
C LEU A 383 -4.26 -20.41 11.16
N PHE A 384 -3.56 -21.18 12.00
CA PHE A 384 -2.16 -21.54 11.71
C PHE A 384 -2.04 -22.37 10.44
N THR A 385 -2.92 -23.35 10.23
CA THR A 385 -2.94 -24.15 9.00
C THR A 385 -3.22 -23.28 7.77
N ALA A 386 -4.17 -22.35 7.85
CA ALA A 386 -4.47 -21.44 6.76
C ALA A 386 -3.29 -20.50 6.44
N THR A 387 -2.67 -19.92 7.47
CA THR A 387 -1.47 -19.07 7.32
C THR A 387 -0.31 -19.85 6.71
N TRP A 388 -0.07 -21.10 7.15
CA TRP A 388 0.96 -21.97 6.59
C TRP A 388 0.70 -22.35 5.13
N ALA A 389 -0.57 -22.59 4.78
CA ALA A 389 -1.00 -22.88 3.41
C ALA A 389 -1.13 -21.62 2.53
N GLY A 390 -0.87 -20.41 3.05
CA GLY A 390 -1.03 -19.15 2.33
C GLY A 390 -2.49 -18.81 1.97
N ILE A 391 -3.47 -19.43 2.63
CA ILE A 391 -4.88 -19.22 2.35
C ILE A 391 -5.38 -18.00 3.15
N PRO A 392 -5.90 -16.95 2.49
CA PRO A 392 -6.44 -15.80 3.19
C PRO A 392 -7.72 -16.20 3.93
N VAL A 393 -7.69 -16.04 5.26
CA VAL A 393 -8.80 -16.37 6.15
C VAL A 393 -9.13 -15.20 7.05
N SER A 394 -10.39 -15.16 7.52
CA SER A 394 -10.82 -14.17 8.49
C SER A 394 -10.81 -14.75 9.89
N THR A 395 -9.96 -14.20 10.76
CA THR A 395 -9.88 -14.52 12.19
C THR A 395 -11.25 -14.47 12.88
N THR A 396 -12.00 -13.37 12.70
CA THR A 396 -13.36 -13.18 13.26
C THR A 396 -14.34 -14.27 12.84
N HIS A 397 -14.33 -14.66 11.56
CA HIS A 397 -15.23 -15.69 11.05
C HIS A 397 -14.82 -17.08 11.56
N THR A 398 -13.52 -17.38 11.59
CA THR A 398 -12.99 -18.66 12.07
C THR A 398 -13.32 -18.88 13.55
N ILE A 399 -13.09 -17.88 14.42
CA ILE A 399 -13.42 -18.02 15.85
C ILE A 399 -14.94 -18.10 16.08
N THR A 400 -15.74 -17.31 15.35
CA THR A 400 -17.19 -17.39 15.45
C THR A 400 -17.70 -18.77 15.02
N GLY A 401 -17.17 -19.31 13.93
CA GLY A 401 -17.46 -20.66 13.47
C GLY A 401 -17.07 -21.71 14.51
N ALA A 402 -15.89 -21.60 15.11
CA ALA A 402 -15.45 -22.49 16.18
C ALA A 402 -16.38 -22.45 17.40
N ILE A 403 -16.80 -21.27 17.85
CA ILE A 403 -17.76 -21.10 18.95
C ILE A 403 -19.10 -21.76 18.63
N VAL A 404 -19.61 -21.58 17.41
CA VAL A 404 -20.84 -22.25 16.94
C VAL A 404 -20.64 -23.77 16.89
N GLY A 405 -19.50 -24.25 16.39
CA GLY A 405 -19.15 -25.67 16.30
C GLY A 405 -19.12 -26.34 17.66
N VAL A 406 -18.46 -25.74 18.65
CA VAL A 406 -18.45 -26.27 20.03
C VAL A 406 -19.84 -26.26 20.66
N GLY A 407 -20.63 -25.22 20.42
CA GLY A 407 -22.03 -25.15 20.88
C GLY A 407 -22.88 -26.28 20.30
N ALA A 408 -22.80 -26.46 18.98
CA ALA A 408 -23.55 -27.47 18.23
C ALA A 408 -23.13 -28.91 18.61
N ALA A 409 -21.84 -29.15 18.85
CA ALA A 409 -21.31 -30.46 19.27
C ALA A 409 -21.93 -30.97 20.57
N ARG A 410 -22.35 -30.07 21.47
CA ARG A 410 -23.10 -30.44 22.67
C ARG A 410 -24.59 -30.58 22.38
N ARG A 411 -25.20 -29.53 21.81
CA ARG A 411 -26.62 -29.50 21.43
C ARG A 411 -26.85 -28.36 20.44
N ILE A 412 -27.49 -28.66 19.32
CA ILE A 412 -27.84 -27.66 18.29
C ILE A 412 -28.67 -26.50 18.87
N SER A 413 -29.52 -26.76 19.86
CA SER A 413 -30.34 -25.74 20.53
C SER A 413 -29.57 -24.85 21.52
N ALA A 414 -28.32 -25.18 21.85
CA ALA A 414 -27.49 -24.35 22.72
C ALA A 414 -26.97 -23.09 21.99
N VAL A 415 -26.93 -23.14 20.65
CA VAL A 415 -26.54 -22.00 19.81
C VAL A 415 -27.72 -21.04 19.69
N ARG A 416 -27.49 -19.77 20.00
CA ARG A 416 -28.47 -18.70 19.79
C ARG A 416 -28.49 -18.31 18.32
N TRP A 417 -29.21 -19.08 17.50
CA TRP A 417 -29.30 -18.89 16.04
C TRP A 417 -29.73 -17.49 15.61
N GLY A 418 -30.57 -16.81 16.40
CA GLY A 418 -30.95 -15.42 16.14
C GLY A 418 -29.78 -14.43 16.22
N VAL A 419 -28.75 -14.72 17.02
CA VAL A 419 -27.52 -13.91 17.11
C VAL A 419 -26.55 -14.33 16.00
N ALA A 420 -26.34 -15.63 15.80
CA ALA A 420 -25.50 -16.15 14.71
C ALA A 420 -25.95 -15.61 13.34
N ARG A 421 -27.27 -15.59 13.07
CA ARG A 421 -27.83 -15.02 11.85
C ARG A 421 -27.50 -13.52 11.70
N ARG A 422 -27.62 -12.73 12.76
CA ARG A 422 -27.28 -11.29 12.72
C ARG A 422 -25.80 -11.07 12.41
N ILE A 423 -24.93 -11.91 12.96
CA ILE A 423 -23.50 -11.86 12.70
C ILE A 423 -23.19 -12.18 11.23
N VAL A 424 -23.77 -13.25 10.67
CA VAL A 424 -23.60 -13.61 9.25
C VAL A 424 -24.11 -12.50 8.33
N ILE A 425 -25.27 -11.90 8.65
CA ILE A 425 -25.78 -10.74 7.90
C ILE A 425 -24.78 -9.59 7.96
N ALA A 426 -24.22 -9.29 9.14
CA ALA A 426 -23.21 -8.24 9.28
C ALA A 426 -21.95 -8.51 8.45
N TRP A 427 -21.54 -9.78 8.30
CA TRP A 427 -20.41 -10.16 7.44
C TRP A 427 -20.70 -9.91 5.97
N CYS A 428 -21.87 -10.32 5.48
CA CYS A 428 -22.29 -10.06 4.10
C CYS A 428 -22.43 -8.56 3.81
N VAL A 429 -22.86 -7.77 4.79
CA VAL A 429 -22.99 -6.30 4.68
C VAL A 429 -21.64 -5.60 4.79
N THR A 430 -20.66 -6.17 5.49
CA THR A 430 -19.35 -5.53 5.73
C THR A 430 -18.66 -5.13 4.44
N LEU A 431 -18.63 -6.00 3.43
CA LEU A 431 -17.92 -5.72 2.18
C LEU A 431 -18.63 -4.63 1.35
N PRO A 432 -19.95 -4.71 1.05
CA PRO A 432 -20.67 -3.64 0.36
C PRO A 432 -20.68 -2.32 1.13
N ALA A 433 -20.80 -2.36 2.45
CA ALA A 433 -20.85 -1.14 3.26
C ALA A 433 -19.47 -0.49 3.36
N ALA A 434 -18.40 -1.25 3.57
CA ALA A 434 -17.04 -0.73 3.50
C ALA A 434 -16.71 -0.23 2.09
N ALA A 435 -17.24 -0.86 1.04
CA ALA A 435 -17.12 -0.37 -0.32
C ALA A 435 -17.89 0.95 -0.54
N THR A 436 -19.09 1.07 0.01
CA THR A 436 -19.88 2.30 -0.07
C THR A 436 -19.21 3.43 0.71
N VAL A 437 -18.63 3.12 1.87
CA VAL A 437 -17.84 4.08 2.65
C VAL A 437 -16.53 4.39 1.94
N GLY A 438 -15.83 3.43 1.33
CA GLY A 438 -14.62 3.69 0.56
C GLY A 438 -14.89 4.57 -0.67
N ALA A 439 -16.00 4.30 -1.36
CA ALA A 439 -16.54 5.14 -2.42
C ALA A 439 -16.89 6.54 -1.91
N GLY A 440 -17.55 6.60 -0.75
CA GLY A 440 -17.92 7.84 -0.08
C GLY A 440 -16.72 8.63 0.41
N CYS A 441 -15.70 8.00 0.99
CA CYS A 441 -14.43 8.61 1.36
C CYS A 441 -13.73 9.12 0.12
N TYR A 442 -13.69 8.36 -0.96
CA TYR A 442 -13.18 8.85 -2.24
C TYR A 442 -13.99 10.06 -2.75
N TRP A 443 -15.32 10.04 -2.69
CA TRP A 443 -16.16 11.17 -3.08
C TRP A 443 -16.09 12.37 -2.14
N ILE A 444 -15.86 12.14 -0.85
CA ILE A 444 -15.68 13.16 0.18
C ILE A 444 -14.30 13.78 0.02
N THR A 445 -13.25 12.97 -0.20
CA THR A 445 -11.93 13.46 -0.58
C THR A 445 -12.07 14.27 -1.88
N ARG A 446 -12.82 13.79 -2.87
CA ARG A 446 -13.18 14.56 -4.08
C ARG A 446 -14.05 15.80 -3.81
N LEU A 447 -14.84 15.86 -2.73
CA LEU A 447 -15.69 17.03 -2.41
C LEU A 447 -14.94 18.09 -1.58
N ILE A 448 -14.07 17.63 -0.68
CA ILE A 448 -13.26 18.45 0.21
C ILE A 448 -12.02 18.97 -0.52
N PHE A 449 -11.43 18.13 -1.37
CA PHE A 449 -10.19 18.42 -2.07
C PHE A 449 -10.34 18.55 -3.60
N GLY A 450 -11.53 18.25 -4.14
CA GLY A 450 -11.90 18.53 -5.53
C GLY A 450 -11.56 17.42 -6.51
#